data_AF-A0A6P0I3H3-F1
#
_entry.id   AF-A0A6P0I3H3-F1
#
_cell.length_a   1.000
_cell.length_b   1.000
_cell.length_c   1.000
_cell.angle_alpha   90.00
_cell.angle_beta   90.00
_cell.angle_gamma   90.00
#
_symmetry.space_group_name_H-M   'P 1'
#
loop_
_entity.id
_entity.type
_entity.pdbx_description
1 polymer ?
#
loop_
_entity_poly.entity_id
_entity_poly.type
_entity_poly.pdbx_seq_one_letter_code
_entity_poly.pdbx_strand_id
1 'polypeptide(L)'
;MISIIGLVNLQGFIQMDDDNLEIPPISMERNKSSISLSVNREAFQEFVVSLLGKPDSVDGYVEGAFEIDFGGFEQLHQIIDDRITKQNQSLLTQFTAKLFFNDNSSFSFSSINSFQEYKERRNLICTGFIFTWVYLVEFRDKKAPEKQEISVSSEEKWYYFFGGAKPTISYSVKCTNKVWGIEIARLIRNCTIGFIKTNVPLAGFRRKAIENSGVVIIFSFILVFSLSFVFLWIYSQGRLTSCRSFSDQIGQFVGGSIPLGEKVDFLINFFNACQETTFKDDTIVLFFVLIFFLPSFILSLLISALILWLIKLPTYRFLLFTEASKKEREKYFTRISIISWWRNFLLITVGVGAFLNRILWNYISEWWSNIFG
;
A
#
# COMPACT_ATOMS: atom_id res chain seq x y z
N MET A 1 -9.71 -16.27 19.71
CA MET A 1 -9.01 -15.96 20.98
C MET A 1 -9.82 -14.86 21.65
N ILE A 2 -10.45 -15.17 22.78
CA ILE A 2 -11.53 -14.39 23.41
C ILE A 2 -10.92 -13.17 24.12
N SER A 3 -11.30 -11.96 23.71
CA SER A 3 -10.84 -10.70 24.29
C SER A 3 -11.74 -10.32 25.45
N ILE A 4 -11.20 -10.40 26.67
CA ILE A 4 -11.82 -9.93 27.91
C ILE A 4 -11.58 -8.42 27.99
N ILE A 5 -12.63 -7.63 27.79
CA ILE A 5 -12.62 -6.19 28.03
C ILE A 5 -13.07 -5.99 29.49
N GLY A 6 -12.14 -5.57 30.33
CA GLY A 6 -12.41 -5.17 31.71
C GLY A 6 -13.14 -3.83 31.75
N LEU A 7 -14.41 -3.87 32.15
CA LEU A 7 -15.20 -2.71 32.56
C LEU A 7 -14.76 -2.30 33.97
N VAL A 8 -14.06 -1.17 34.07
CA VAL A 8 -13.79 -0.49 35.34
C VAL A 8 -15.00 0.37 35.68
N ASN A 9 -15.75 -0.07 36.70
CA ASN A 9 -16.84 0.67 37.31
C ASN A 9 -16.26 1.78 38.21
N LEU A 10 -16.37 3.03 37.78
CA LEU A 10 -16.14 4.22 38.61
C LEU A 10 -17.50 4.83 38.96
N GLN A 11 -18.14 4.26 39.99
CA GLN A 11 -19.33 4.82 40.61
C GLN A 11 -18.89 5.55 41.88
N GLY A 12 -18.30 6.72 41.69
CA GLY A 12 -17.99 7.68 42.75
C GLY A 12 -19.16 8.63 42.93
N PHE A 13 -19.83 8.52 44.08
CA PHE A 13 -20.84 9.43 44.61
C PHE A 13 -20.41 10.90 44.45
N ILE A 14 -21.21 11.71 43.75
CA ILE A 14 -21.22 13.17 43.91
C ILE A 14 -22.57 13.51 44.54
N GLN A 15 -22.53 13.84 45.82
CA GLN A 15 -23.63 14.41 46.57
C GLN A 15 -23.68 15.90 46.17
N MET A 16 -24.72 16.28 45.44
CA MET A 16 -25.01 17.69 45.14
C MET A 16 -25.75 18.27 46.34
N ASP A 17 -25.02 19.03 47.16
CA ASP A 17 -25.63 19.95 48.12
C ASP A 17 -26.21 21.15 47.36
N ASP A 18 -27.50 21.37 47.57
CA ASP A 18 -28.35 22.37 46.93
C ASP A 18 -28.16 23.72 47.63
N ASP A 19 -26.94 24.25 47.57
CA ASP A 19 -26.62 25.57 48.10
C ASP A 19 -26.99 26.64 47.06
N ASN A 20 -28.12 27.29 47.31
CA ASN A 20 -28.52 28.56 46.70
C ASN A 20 -27.47 29.65 47.02
N LEU A 21 -26.34 29.62 46.32
CA LEU A 21 -25.38 30.70 46.27
C LEU A 21 -25.97 31.82 45.42
N GLU A 22 -26.66 32.75 46.08
CA GLU A 22 -26.92 34.07 45.54
C GLU A 22 -25.58 34.69 45.13
N ILE A 23 -25.34 34.78 43.82
CA ILE A 23 -24.16 35.43 43.27
C ILE A 23 -24.22 36.90 43.69
N PRO A 24 -23.28 37.39 44.52
CA PRO A 24 -23.28 38.79 44.92
C PRO A 24 -23.15 39.66 43.66
N PRO A 25 -23.86 40.80 43.57
CA PRO A 25 -23.75 41.69 42.43
C PRO A 25 -22.32 42.21 42.36
N ILE A 26 -21.54 41.69 41.40
CA ILE A 26 -20.21 42.19 41.09
C ILE A 26 -20.41 43.61 40.56
N SER A 27 -20.13 44.62 41.38
CA SER A 27 -20.07 46.00 40.92
C SER A 27 -18.88 46.12 39.97
N MET A 28 -19.13 46.01 38.67
CA MET A 28 -18.15 46.35 37.64
C MET A 28 -17.86 47.85 37.73
N GLU A 29 -16.78 48.19 38.42
CA GLU A 29 -16.17 49.50 38.36
C GLU A 29 -15.75 49.73 36.89
N ARG A 30 -16.55 50.50 36.14
CA ARG A 30 -16.31 50.83 34.74
C ARG A 30 -14.99 51.60 34.64
N ASN A 31 -13.91 50.89 34.34
CA ASN A 31 -12.71 51.51 33.81
C ASN A 31 -13.08 52.31 32.56
N LYS A 32 -12.74 53.61 32.56
CA LYS A 32 -13.08 54.64 31.55
C LYS A 32 -12.47 54.42 30.15
N SER A 33 -12.04 53.21 29.83
CA SER A 33 -11.53 52.79 28.53
C SER A 33 -12.45 51.76 27.87
N SER A 34 -13.78 51.91 28.02
CA SER A 34 -14.72 51.09 27.28
C SER A 34 -14.76 51.55 25.82
N ILE A 35 -14.18 50.76 24.93
CA ILE A 35 -14.38 50.89 23.48
C ILE A 35 -15.81 50.42 23.19
N SER A 36 -16.73 51.36 22.97
CA SER A 36 -18.07 51.04 22.49
C SER A 36 -18.04 50.90 20.97
N LEU A 37 -18.01 49.66 20.49
CA LEU A 37 -18.28 49.39 19.08
C LEU A 37 -19.79 49.48 18.87
N SER A 38 -20.24 50.46 18.10
CA SER A 38 -21.62 50.55 17.64
C SER A 38 -21.87 49.48 16.58
N VAL A 39 -22.22 48.28 17.03
CA VAL A 39 -22.57 47.16 16.14
C VAL A 39 -24.10 47.15 15.96
N ASN A 40 -24.55 47.01 14.71
CA ASN A 40 -25.96 46.76 14.45
C ASN A 40 -26.37 45.44 15.12
N ARG A 41 -27.37 45.48 16.01
CA ARG A 41 -27.82 44.34 16.81
C ARG A 41 -28.28 43.16 15.95
N GLU A 42 -28.95 43.43 14.83
CA GLU A 42 -29.46 42.41 13.90
C GLU A 42 -28.28 41.71 13.20
N ALA A 43 -27.33 42.49 12.69
CA ALA A 43 -26.13 41.95 12.05
C ALA A 43 -25.26 41.14 13.04
N PHE A 44 -25.15 41.60 14.29
CA PHE A 44 -24.43 40.86 15.32
C PHE A 44 -25.13 39.55 15.70
N GLN A 45 -26.45 39.58 15.84
CA GLN A 45 -27.22 38.37 16.12
C GLN A 45 -27.11 37.36 14.97
N GLU A 46 -27.22 37.80 13.73
CA GLU A 46 -27.03 36.95 12.54
C GLU A 46 -25.60 36.38 12.50
N PHE A 47 -24.59 37.19 12.81
CA PHE A 47 -23.20 36.74 12.92
C PHE A 47 -23.02 35.68 14.02
N VAL A 48 -23.54 35.90 15.22
CA VAL A 48 -23.46 34.92 16.32
C VAL A 48 -24.19 33.63 15.96
N VAL A 49 -25.36 33.71 15.32
CA VAL A 49 -26.08 32.53 14.83
C VAL A 49 -25.28 31.82 13.73
N SER A 50 -24.61 32.54 12.84
CA SER A 50 -23.75 31.94 11.81
C SER A 50 -22.53 31.23 12.42
N LEU A 51 -21.99 31.74 13.53
CA LEU A 51 -20.91 31.10 14.28
C LEU A 51 -21.38 29.87 15.05
N LEU A 52 -22.63 29.87 15.51
CA LEU A 52 -23.25 28.78 16.28
C LEU A 52 -23.93 27.74 15.39
N GLY A 53 -24.21 28.07 14.13
CA GLY A 53 -24.73 27.14 13.14
C GLY A 53 -23.82 25.93 13.04
N LYS A 54 -24.38 24.73 12.95
CA LYS A 54 -23.59 23.51 12.79
C LYS A 54 -22.99 23.51 11.37
N PRO A 55 -21.68 23.74 11.19
CA PRO A 55 -21.09 23.71 9.86
C PRO A 55 -21.18 22.28 9.31
N ASP A 56 -21.45 22.16 8.01
CA ASP A 56 -21.30 20.90 7.30
C ASP A 56 -19.80 20.62 7.11
N SER A 57 -19.39 19.35 7.15
CA SER A 57 -18.02 18.95 6.79
C SER A 57 -18.00 18.19 5.46
N VAL A 58 -17.05 18.54 4.61
CA VAL A 58 -16.69 17.77 3.43
C VAL A 58 -15.31 17.19 3.68
N ASP A 59 -15.30 15.90 4.02
CA ASP A 59 -14.09 15.16 4.38
C ASP A 59 -13.64 14.25 3.23
N GLY A 60 -12.34 14.05 3.12
CA GLY A 60 -11.79 13.11 2.15
C GLY A 60 -10.32 12.82 2.44
N TYR A 61 -9.75 11.93 1.64
CA TYR A 61 -8.34 11.57 1.77
C TYR A 61 -7.78 11.11 0.42
N VAL A 62 -6.46 11.16 0.33
CA VAL A 62 -5.70 10.59 -0.79
C VAL A 62 -4.69 9.60 -0.23
N GLU A 63 -4.75 8.35 -0.70
CA GLU A 63 -3.80 7.30 -0.33
C GLU A 63 -2.63 7.26 -1.30
N GLY A 64 -1.43 7.02 -0.78
CA GLY A 64 -0.26 6.72 -1.61
C GLY A 64 1.03 7.18 -0.97
N ALA A 65 2.15 6.69 -1.51
CA ALA A 65 3.45 7.22 -1.15
C ALA A 65 3.53 8.68 -1.61
N PHE A 66 3.78 9.60 -0.69
CA PHE A 66 3.80 11.01 -1.00
C PHE A 66 5.06 11.68 -0.46
N GLU A 67 5.43 12.76 -1.13
CA GLU A 67 6.52 13.63 -0.78
C GLU A 67 6.00 15.05 -0.82
N ILE A 68 6.10 15.75 0.31
CA ILE A 68 5.72 17.16 0.42
C ILE A 68 6.89 17.92 1.04
N ASP A 69 7.26 19.01 0.39
CA ASP A 69 8.24 19.99 0.85
C ASP A 69 7.57 21.36 1.04
N PHE A 70 8.35 22.39 1.31
CA PHE A 70 7.84 23.75 1.42
C PHE A 70 7.18 24.24 0.12
N GLY A 71 7.70 23.84 -1.05
CA GLY A 71 7.10 24.20 -2.35
C GLY A 71 5.73 23.54 -2.57
N GLY A 72 5.57 22.29 -2.15
CA GLY A 72 4.28 21.60 -2.15
C GLY A 72 3.27 22.27 -1.22
N PHE A 73 3.70 22.68 -0.02
CA PHE A 73 2.85 23.48 0.86
C PHE A 73 2.47 24.83 0.23
N GLU A 74 3.42 25.55 -0.35
CA GLU A 74 3.17 26.84 -0.98
C GLU A 74 2.17 26.72 -2.13
N GLN A 75 2.33 25.71 -2.98
CA GLN A 75 1.38 25.40 -4.04
C GLN A 75 -0.03 25.13 -3.50
N LEU A 76 -0.13 24.33 -2.42
CA LEU A 76 -1.41 24.04 -1.78
C LEU A 76 -2.07 25.31 -1.22
N HIS A 77 -1.29 26.15 -0.51
CA HIS A 77 -1.77 27.42 0.02
C HIS A 77 -2.25 28.35 -1.10
N GLN A 78 -1.45 28.54 -2.15
CA GLN A 78 -1.78 29.40 -3.28
C GLN A 78 -3.06 28.94 -3.99
N ILE A 79 -3.22 27.63 -4.26
CA ILE A 79 -4.43 27.12 -4.92
C ILE A 79 -5.69 27.36 -4.08
N ILE A 80 -5.58 27.20 -2.75
CA ILE A 80 -6.69 27.48 -1.83
C ILE A 80 -7.00 28.98 -1.83
N ASP A 81 -5.99 29.82 -1.55
CA ASP A 81 -6.16 31.26 -1.39
C ASP A 81 -6.65 31.92 -2.69
N ASP A 82 -6.04 31.60 -3.83
CA ASP A 82 -6.46 32.07 -5.16
C ASP A 82 -7.92 31.72 -5.45
N ARG A 83 -8.36 30.51 -5.09
CA ARG A 83 -9.73 30.10 -5.40
C ARG A 83 -10.72 30.91 -4.58
N ILE A 84 -10.47 31.04 -3.29
CA ILE A 84 -11.39 31.68 -2.35
C ILE A 84 -11.49 33.18 -2.68
N THR A 85 -10.36 33.85 -2.86
CA THR A 85 -10.29 35.29 -3.16
C THR A 85 -10.85 35.66 -4.53
N LYS A 86 -10.75 34.78 -5.54
CA LYS A 86 -11.34 35.02 -6.87
C LYS A 86 -12.86 34.83 -6.91
N GLN A 87 -13.41 33.93 -6.08
CA GLN A 87 -14.84 33.63 -6.10
C GLN A 87 -15.66 34.59 -5.24
N ASN A 88 -15.13 35.01 -4.09
CA ASN A 88 -15.85 35.77 -3.08
C ASN A 88 -14.93 36.81 -2.43
N GLN A 89 -15.51 37.82 -1.78
CA GLN A 89 -14.75 38.66 -0.87
C GLN A 89 -14.40 37.83 0.36
N SER A 90 -13.10 37.63 0.60
CA SER A 90 -12.64 36.75 1.66
C SER A 90 -11.45 37.32 2.40
N LEU A 91 -11.36 37.02 3.69
CA LEU A 91 -10.23 37.38 4.54
C LEU A 91 -9.70 36.14 5.25
N LEU A 92 -8.42 35.84 5.07
CA LEU A 92 -7.73 34.83 5.88
C LEU A 92 -7.53 35.38 7.30
N THR A 93 -8.34 34.87 8.24
CA THR A 93 -8.28 35.31 9.65
C THR A 93 -7.21 34.62 10.47
N GLN A 94 -6.95 33.34 10.17
CA GLN A 94 -6.00 32.54 10.92
C GLN A 94 -5.40 31.46 10.03
N PHE A 95 -4.10 31.26 10.19
CA PHE A 95 -3.41 30.09 9.69
C PHE A 95 -2.74 29.37 10.86
N THR A 96 -2.80 28.04 10.87
CA THR A 96 -2.03 27.23 11.81
C THR A 96 -1.34 26.10 11.05
N ALA A 97 -0.03 25.97 11.21
CA ALA A 97 0.71 24.78 10.81
C ALA A 97 1.23 24.06 12.05
N LYS A 98 1.04 22.75 12.14
CA LYS A 98 1.60 21.92 13.20
C LYS A 98 2.41 20.79 12.57
N LEU A 99 3.70 20.71 12.89
CA LEU A 99 4.58 19.62 12.49
C LEU A 99 4.78 18.66 13.66
N PHE A 100 4.82 17.36 13.34
CA PHE A 100 5.13 16.29 14.29
C PHE A 100 6.46 15.65 13.91
N PHE A 101 7.23 15.25 14.93
CA PHE A 101 8.56 14.68 14.75
C PHE A 101 8.68 13.28 15.37
N ASN A 102 9.75 12.58 15.01
CA ASN A 102 10.04 11.22 15.47
C ASN A 102 10.40 11.11 16.96
N ASP A 103 10.71 12.22 17.63
CA ASP A 103 10.94 12.30 19.08
C ASP A 103 9.65 12.59 19.89
N ASN A 104 8.49 12.47 19.24
CA ASN A 104 7.17 12.85 19.77
C ASN A 104 7.02 14.35 20.10
N SER A 105 7.98 15.20 19.71
CA SER A 105 7.81 16.65 19.80
C SER A 105 6.90 17.15 18.67
N SER A 106 6.34 18.35 18.88
CA SER A 106 5.59 19.05 17.83
C SER A 106 5.85 20.54 17.87
N PHE A 107 5.84 21.16 16.70
CA PHE A 107 5.98 22.61 16.54
C PHE A 107 4.75 23.19 15.86
N SER A 108 4.27 24.32 16.38
CA SER A 108 3.09 25.01 15.88
C SER A 108 3.47 26.42 15.42
N PHE A 109 2.96 26.83 14.27
CA PHE A 109 3.18 28.13 13.64
C PHE A 109 1.82 28.78 13.41
N SER A 110 1.67 30.04 13.79
CA SER A 110 0.41 30.80 13.67
C SER A 110 0.35 31.67 12.41
N SER A 111 1.40 31.67 11.59
CA SER A 111 1.46 32.44 10.34
C SER A 111 2.19 31.68 9.25
N ILE A 112 1.84 32.00 8.00
CA ILE A 112 2.42 31.37 6.80
C ILE A 112 3.90 31.72 6.68
N ASN A 113 4.24 33.00 6.89
CA ASN A 113 5.62 33.48 6.85
C ASN A 113 6.49 32.79 7.91
N SER A 114 6.00 32.68 9.15
CA SER A 114 6.73 31.99 10.22
C SER A 114 6.97 30.52 9.90
N PHE A 115 6.04 29.88 9.20
CA PHE A 115 6.22 28.50 8.73
C PHE A 115 7.22 28.41 7.57
N GLN A 116 7.18 29.32 6.59
CA GLN A 116 8.11 29.33 5.45
C GLN A 116 9.56 29.68 5.86
N GLU A 117 9.73 30.53 6.87
CA GLU A 117 11.05 30.91 7.41
C GLU A 117 11.64 29.84 8.35
N TYR A 118 10.86 28.81 8.71
CA TYR A 118 11.28 27.77 9.63
C TYR A 118 12.48 26.98 9.10
N LYS A 119 13.55 26.94 9.92
CA LYS A 119 14.75 26.12 9.67
C LYS A 119 15.06 25.32 10.92
N GLU A 120 14.78 24.02 10.87
CA GLU A 120 15.17 23.10 11.95
C GLU A 120 16.68 22.91 11.99
N ARG A 121 17.29 23.15 13.15
CA ARG A 121 18.74 22.93 13.36
C ARG A 121 19.04 21.54 13.91
N ARG A 122 18.05 20.91 14.56
CA ARG A 122 18.19 19.57 15.14
C ARG A 122 18.03 18.50 14.06
N ASN A 123 18.53 17.30 14.36
CA ASN A 123 18.40 16.14 13.47
C ASN A 123 17.04 15.44 13.67
N LEU A 124 15.94 16.17 13.48
CA LEU A 124 14.57 15.66 13.66
C LEU A 124 13.92 15.31 12.32
N ILE A 125 13.33 14.12 12.25
CA ILE A 125 12.60 13.65 11.07
C ILE A 125 11.12 14.00 11.28
N CYS A 126 10.55 14.72 10.32
CA CYS A 126 9.14 15.08 10.36
C CYS A 126 8.28 13.86 9.98
N THR A 127 7.38 13.48 10.88
CA THR A 127 6.53 12.28 10.78
C THR A 127 5.08 12.60 10.42
N GLY A 128 4.61 13.81 10.70
CA GLY A 128 3.26 14.26 10.39
C GLY A 128 3.16 15.78 10.26
N PHE A 129 2.08 16.25 9.66
CA PHE A 129 1.70 17.66 9.64
C PHE A 129 0.18 17.83 9.76
N ILE A 130 -0.24 19.00 10.22
CA ILE A 130 -1.60 19.52 10.14
C ILE A 130 -1.51 20.98 9.70
N PHE A 131 -2.13 21.32 8.58
CA PHE A 131 -2.29 22.68 8.11
C PHE A 131 -3.76 23.07 8.24
N THR A 132 -4.04 24.25 8.78
CA THR A 132 -5.39 24.74 8.99
C THR A 132 -5.48 26.19 8.55
N TRP A 133 -6.41 26.47 7.64
CA TRP A 133 -6.77 27.81 7.20
C TRP A 133 -8.17 28.14 7.69
N VAL A 134 -8.34 29.33 8.25
CA VAL A 134 -9.63 29.85 8.67
C VAL A 134 -9.92 31.15 7.93
N TYR A 135 -10.95 31.12 7.10
CA TYR A 135 -11.39 32.26 6.31
C TYR A 135 -12.73 32.81 6.83
N LEU A 136 -12.91 34.12 6.70
CA LEU A 136 -14.24 34.73 6.66
C LEU A 136 -14.58 34.99 5.21
N VAL A 137 -15.68 34.41 4.73
CA VAL A 137 -16.09 34.49 3.32
C VAL A 137 -17.47 35.14 3.23
N GLU A 138 -17.56 36.25 2.50
CA GLU A 138 -18.82 36.92 2.20
C GLU A 138 -19.39 36.39 0.88
N PHE A 139 -20.41 35.54 1.00
CA PHE A 139 -21.12 35.00 -0.16
C PHE A 139 -22.12 36.04 -0.69
N ARG A 140 -22.32 36.08 -2.02
CA ARG A 140 -23.21 37.07 -2.68
C ARG A 140 -24.65 37.06 -2.17
N ASP A 141 -25.14 35.91 -1.72
CA ASP A 141 -26.51 35.73 -1.24
C ASP A 141 -26.65 35.96 0.28
N LYS A 142 -25.57 36.37 0.96
CA LYS A 142 -25.50 36.55 2.41
C LYS A 142 -25.03 37.97 2.72
N LYS A 143 -25.61 38.57 3.77
CA LYS A 143 -25.25 39.93 4.21
C LYS A 143 -24.04 39.96 5.13
N ALA A 144 -23.74 38.83 5.78
CA ALA A 144 -22.66 38.72 6.75
C ALA A 144 -21.63 37.70 6.26
N PRO A 145 -20.34 37.91 6.54
CA PRO A 145 -19.30 36.94 6.23
C PRO A 145 -19.43 35.71 7.13
N GLU A 146 -19.25 34.52 6.55
CA GLU A 146 -19.37 33.24 7.23
C GLU A 146 -17.99 32.59 7.41
N LYS A 147 -17.75 32.01 8.59
CA LYS A 147 -16.48 31.33 8.91
C LYS A 147 -16.37 30.00 8.16
N GLN A 148 -15.28 29.82 7.43
CA GLN A 148 -14.93 28.58 6.75
C GLN A 148 -13.59 28.06 7.30
N GLU A 149 -13.46 26.76 7.50
CA GLU A 149 -12.25 26.13 8.01
C GLU A 149 -11.82 24.99 7.08
N ILE A 150 -10.56 25.05 6.65
CA ILE A 150 -9.96 24.06 5.77
C ILE A 150 -8.80 23.45 6.54
N SER A 151 -8.78 22.13 6.67
CA SER A 151 -7.70 21.39 7.32
C SER A 151 -7.15 20.33 6.38
N VAL A 152 -5.82 20.21 6.31
CA VAL A 152 -5.11 19.16 5.58
C VAL A 152 -4.09 18.54 6.53
N SER A 153 -4.16 17.24 6.73
CA SER A 153 -3.34 16.50 7.68
C SER A 153 -2.71 15.28 7.04
N SER A 154 -1.55 14.87 7.56
CA SER A 154 -0.98 13.55 7.28
C SER A 154 -1.45 12.56 8.34
N GLU A 155 -2.09 11.48 7.92
CA GLU A 155 -2.59 10.42 8.79
C GLU A 155 -2.06 9.05 8.34
N GLU A 156 -1.94 8.13 9.29
CA GLU A 156 -1.68 6.72 9.03
C GLU A 156 -2.93 5.90 9.33
N LYS A 157 -3.55 5.37 8.28
CA LYS A 157 -4.69 4.45 8.42
C LYS A 157 -4.20 3.01 8.41
N TRP A 158 -4.51 2.28 9.48
CA TRP A 158 -4.21 0.87 9.61
C TRP A 158 -5.28 0.01 8.93
N TYR A 159 -4.86 -0.79 7.95
CA TYR A 159 -5.72 -1.79 7.33
C TYR A 159 -5.44 -3.16 7.92
N TYR A 160 -6.36 -3.66 8.75
CA TYR A 160 -6.23 -4.96 9.42
C TYR A 160 -6.00 -6.13 8.47
N PHE A 161 -6.55 -6.08 7.25
CA PHE A 161 -6.45 -7.18 6.27
C PHE A 161 -5.11 -7.28 5.53
N PHE A 162 -4.34 -6.19 5.42
CA PHE A 162 -3.11 -6.16 4.60
C PHE A 162 -1.84 -5.81 5.39
N GLY A 163 -1.93 -5.81 6.73
CA GLY A 163 -0.77 -5.75 7.63
C GLY A 163 0.13 -4.55 7.38
N GLY A 164 -0.45 -3.37 7.14
CA GLY A 164 0.34 -2.16 6.93
C GLY A 164 -0.49 -0.90 7.07
N ALA A 165 0.09 0.09 7.74
CA ALA A 165 -0.36 1.48 7.63
C ALA A 165 -0.13 1.95 6.19
N LYS A 166 -1.18 2.49 5.56
CA LYS A 166 -1.02 3.23 4.31
C LYS A 166 -0.83 4.71 4.63
N PRO A 167 0.20 5.36 4.07
CA PRO A 167 0.31 6.81 4.17
C PRO A 167 -0.89 7.46 3.48
N THR A 168 -1.55 8.37 4.20
CA THR A 168 -2.72 9.11 3.69
C THR A 168 -2.58 10.60 3.98
N ILE A 169 -2.98 11.43 3.02
CA ILE A 169 -3.23 12.86 3.25
C ILE A 169 -4.73 13.00 3.39
N SER A 170 -5.20 13.32 4.59
CA SER A 170 -6.61 13.60 4.89
C SER A 170 -6.87 15.09 4.74
N TYR A 171 -8.06 15.45 4.31
CA TYR A 171 -8.52 16.84 4.27
C TYR A 171 -9.96 16.94 4.78
N SER A 172 -10.26 18.06 5.42
CA SER A 172 -11.57 18.39 5.98
C SER A 172 -11.89 19.85 5.68
N VAL A 173 -13.02 20.08 5.02
CA VAL A 173 -13.54 21.42 4.74
C VAL A 173 -14.83 21.60 5.52
N LYS A 174 -14.77 22.37 6.61
CA LYS A 174 -15.95 22.77 7.36
C LYS A 174 -16.51 24.04 6.76
N CYS A 175 -17.73 23.97 6.28
CA CYS A 175 -18.36 25.04 5.54
C CYS A 175 -19.85 25.19 5.85
N THR A 176 -20.35 26.41 5.66
CA THR A 176 -21.78 26.73 5.67
C THR A 176 -22.42 26.51 4.29
N ASN A 177 -21.68 26.78 3.21
CA ASN A 177 -22.10 26.52 1.84
C ASN A 177 -21.50 25.20 1.33
N LYS A 178 -22.31 24.15 1.28
CA LYS A 178 -21.89 22.81 0.86
C LYS A 178 -21.35 22.73 -0.57
N VAL A 179 -21.92 23.50 -1.51
CA VAL A 179 -21.47 23.48 -2.92
C VAL A 179 -20.05 24.04 -3.00
N TRP A 180 -19.79 25.14 -2.31
CA TRP A 180 -18.46 25.72 -2.19
C TRP A 180 -17.47 24.74 -1.51
N GLY A 181 -17.89 24.11 -0.41
CA GLY A 181 -17.05 23.14 0.30
C GLY A 181 -16.62 21.94 -0.55
N ILE A 182 -17.55 21.38 -1.34
CA ILE A 182 -17.25 20.29 -2.30
C ILE A 182 -16.23 20.72 -3.34
N GLU A 183 -16.30 21.97 -3.77
CA GLU A 183 -15.41 22.52 -4.78
C GLU A 183 -13.97 22.68 -4.26
N ILE A 184 -13.82 23.28 -3.08
CA ILE A 184 -12.53 23.42 -2.39
C ILE A 184 -11.93 22.04 -2.08
N ALA A 185 -12.74 21.11 -1.58
CA ALA A 185 -12.31 19.73 -1.33
C ALA A 185 -11.78 19.04 -2.60
N ARG A 186 -12.43 19.26 -3.75
CA ARG A 186 -11.96 18.73 -5.06
C ARG A 186 -10.63 19.35 -5.47
N LEU A 187 -10.44 20.65 -5.26
CA LEU A 187 -9.18 21.33 -5.56
C LEU A 187 -8.02 20.80 -4.69
N ILE A 188 -8.25 20.67 -3.37
CA ILE A 188 -7.28 20.09 -2.45
C ILE A 188 -6.94 18.66 -2.86
N ARG A 189 -7.94 17.84 -3.18
CA ARG A 189 -7.73 16.46 -3.66
C ARG A 189 -6.85 16.43 -4.92
N ASN A 190 -7.13 17.27 -5.89
CA ASN A 190 -6.36 17.31 -7.14
C ASN A 190 -4.91 17.78 -6.91
N CYS A 191 -4.71 18.78 -6.06
CA CYS A 191 -3.37 19.24 -5.68
C CYS A 191 -2.58 18.15 -4.94
N THR A 192 -3.21 17.49 -3.96
CA THR A 192 -2.58 16.43 -3.15
C THR A 192 -2.26 15.17 -3.95
N ILE A 193 -3.05 14.84 -4.98
CA ILE A 193 -2.67 13.79 -5.96
C ILE A 193 -1.33 14.12 -6.64
N GLY A 194 -1.02 15.39 -6.87
CA GLY A 194 0.26 15.84 -7.41
C GLY A 194 1.46 15.55 -6.49
N PHE A 195 1.25 15.47 -5.18
CA PHE A 195 2.29 15.11 -4.20
C PHE A 195 2.59 13.61 -4.16
N ILE A 196 1.72 12.78 -4.75
CA ILE A 196 1.91 11.34 -4.85
C ILE A 196 2.95 11.06 -5.92
N LYS A 197 4.16 10.72 -5.48
CA LYS A 197 5.26 10.35 -6.38
C LYS A 197 5.00 8.95 -6.94
N THR A 198 4.52 8.89 -8.18
CA THR A 198 4.37 7.64 -8.95
C THR A 198 5.63 7.30 -9.74
N ASN A 199 6.64 8.17 -9.77
CA ASN A 199 7.84 8.05 -10.62
C ASN A 199 8.91 7.09 -10.11
N VAL A 200 8.52 5.96 -9.53
CA VAL A 200 9.43 4.82 -9.48
C VAL A 200 9.31 4.15 -10.86
N PRO A 201 10.38 3.94 -11.65
CA PRO A 201 10.28 3.42 -13.02
C PRO A 201 9.54 2.06 -13.14
N LEU A 202 9.38 1.34 -12.02
CA LEU A 202 8.55 0.12 -11.93
C LEU A 202 7.22 0.31 -11.17
N ALA A 203 6.91 1.48 -10.62
CA ALA A 203 5.65 1.71 -9.91
C ALA A 203 4.44 1.51 -10.81
N GLY A 204 4.53 1.85 -12.11
CA GLY A 204 3.49 1.54 -13.08
C GLY A 204 3.23 0.03 -13.19
N PHE A 205 4.28 -0.78 -13.31
CA PHE A 205 4.17 -2.24 -13.34
C PHE A 205 3.64 -2.81 -12.02
N ARG A 206 4.18 -2.36 -10.88
CA ARG A 206 3.75 -2.81 -9.54
C ARG A 206 2.28 -2.46 -9.27
N ARG A 207 1.88 -1.23 -9.59
CA ARG A 207 0.51 -0.76 -9.47
C ARG A 207 -0.41 -1.59 -10.36
N LYS A 208 -0.04 -1.79 -11.63
CA LYS A 208 -0.82 -2.61 -12.57
C LYS A 208 -0.89 -4.08 -12.12
N ALA A 209 0.16 -4.62 -11.51
CA ALA A 209 0.18 -5.97 -10.96
C ALA A 209 -0.71 -6.12 -9.70
N ILE A 210 -0.81 -5.08 -8.86
CA ILE A 210 -1.73 -5.06 -7.71
C ILE A 210 -3.18 -4.87 -8.16
N GLU A 211 -3.43 -3.89 -9.06
CA GLU A 211 -4.75 -3.63 -9.65
C GLU A 211 -5.27 -4.86 -10.41
N ASN A 212 -4.37 -5.62 -11.04
CA ASN A 212 -4.67 -6.88 -11.71
C ASN A 212 -4.09 -8.08 -10.97
N SER A 213 -4.24 -8.12 -9.64
CA SER A 213 -3.72 -9.23 -8.81
C SER A 213 -4.21 -10.61 -9.28
N GLY A 214 -5.42 -10.70 -9.84
CA GLY A 214 -5.93 -11.91 -10.49
C GLY A 214 -5.06 -12.41 -11.64
N VAL A 215 -4.49 -11.51 -12.45
CA VAL A 215 -3.57 -11.88 -13.55
C VAL A 215 -2.27 -12.44 -13.00
N VAL A 216 -1.75 -11.88 -11.91
CA VAL A 216 -0.54 -12.40 -11.23
C VAL A 216 -0.79 -13.81 -10.69
N ILE A 217 -1.95 -14.06 -10.12
CA ILE A 217 -2.35 -15.38 -9.62
C ILE A 217 -2.46 -16.38 -10.77
N ILE A 218 -3.16 -16.02 -11.85
CA ILE A 218 -3.30 -16.88 -13.04
C ILE A 218 -1.93 -17.19 -13.65
N PHE A 219 -1.06 -16.19 -13.80
CA PHE A 219 0.28 -16.39 -14.34
C PHE A 219 1.14 -17.29 -13.45
N SER A 220 1.07 -17.11 -12.13
CA SER A 220 1.76 -17.97 -11.17
C SER A 220 1.24 -19.40 -11.22
N PHE A 221 -0.07 -19.59 -11.39
CA PHE A 221 -0.68 -20.90 -11.57
C PHE A 221 -0.19 -21.56 -12.87
N ILE A 222 -0.22 -20.86 -14.00
CA ILE A 222 0.28 -21.36 -15.29
C ILE A 222 1.75 -21.75 -15.18
N LEU A 223 2.58 -20.93 -14.53
CA LEU A 223 4.01 -21.18 -14.38
C LEU A 223 4.28 -22.43 -13.53
N VAL A 224 3.65 -22.55 -12.36
CA VAL A 224 3.82 -23.73 -11.49
C VAL A 224 3.28 -24.98 -12.18
N PHE A 225 2.13 -24.88 -12.85
CA PHE A 225 1.52 -25.99 -13.57
C PHE A 225 2.40 -26.48 -14.72
N SER A 226 2.96 -25.54 -15.50
CA SER A 226 3.89 -25.87 -16.60
C SER A 226 5.13 -26.58 -16.09
N LEU A 227 5.69 -26.13 -14.95
CA LEU A 227 6.82 -26.82 -14.31
C LEU A 227 6.45 -28.24 -13.89
N SER A 228 5.27 -28.43 -13.29
CA SER A 228 4.77 -29.77 -12.90
C SER A 228 4.59 -30.69 -14.11
N PHE A 229 4.13 -30.18 -15.26
CA PHE A 229 4.07 -30.95 -16.51
C PHE A 229 5.46 -31.38 -17.00
N VAL A 230 6.45 -30.49 -16.94
CA VAL A 230 7.83 -30.82 -17.30
C VAL A 230 8.39 -31.91 -16.38
N PHE A 231 8.11 -31.85 -15.07
CA PHE A 231 8.52 -32.90 -14.14
C PHE A 231 7.84 -34.25 -14.42
N LEU A 232 6.54 -34.25 -14.70
CA LEU A 232 5.80 -35.46 -15.09
C LEU A 232 6.36 -36.05 -16.39
N TRP A 233 6.67 -35.20 -17.37
CA TRP A 233 7.30 -35.62 -18.61
C TRP A 233 8.66 -36.28 -18.37
N ILE A 234 9.56 -35.65 -17.61
CA ILE A 234 10.87 -36.20 -17.25
C ILE A 234 10.73 -37.54 -16.52
N TYR A 235 9.81 -37.62 -15.55
CA TYR A 235 9.53 -38.86 -14.81
C TYR A 235 9.03 -39.97 -15.73
N SER A 236 8.16 -39.66 -16.69
CA SER A 236 7.66 -40.62 -17.66
C SER A 236 8.75 -41.14 -18.61
N GLN A 237 9.67 -40.26 -19.05
CA GLN A 237 10.77 -40.64 -19.94
C GLN A 237 11.73 -41.62 -19.25
N GLY A 238 12.03 -41.41 -17.96
CA GLY A 238 12.88 -42.32 -17.19
C GLY A 238 12.34 -43.75 -17.06
N ARG A 239 11.02 -43.96 -17.22
CA ARG A 239 10.44 -45.30 -17.29
C ARG A 239 10.50 -45.89 -18.70
N LEU A 240 10.29 -45.07 -19.72
CA LEU A 240 10.34 -45.50 -21.12
C LEU A 240 11.75 -45.90 -21.56
N THR A 241 12.80 -45.25 -21.03
CA THR A 241 14.20 -45.60 -21.33
C THR A 241 14.55 -47.03 -20.92
N SER A 242 13.98 -47.54 -19.81
CA SER A 242 14.16 -48.95 -19.42
C SER A 242 13.55 -49.93 -20.43
N CYS A 243 12.35 -49.68 -20.93
CA CYS A 243 11.74 -50.58 -21.93
C CYS A 243 12.44 -50.42 -23.30
N ARG A 244 12.95 -49.22 -23.64
CA ARG A 244 13.78 -48.99 -24.84
C ARG A 244 15.12 -49.72 -24.78
N SER A 245 15.84 -49.67 -23.66
CA SER A 245 17.14 -50.36 -23.54
C SER A 245 17.01 -51.88 -23.68
N PHE A 246 15.90 -52.46 -23.20
CA PHE A 246 15.59 -53.86 -23.49
C PHE A 246 15.19 -54.09 -24.95
N SER A 247 14.43 -53.17 -25.56
CA SER A 247 14.08 -53.24 -26.99
C SER A 247 15.31 -53.25 -27.89
N ASP A 248 16.33 -52.45 -27.56
CA ASP A 248 17.58 -52.40 -28.33
C ASP A 248 18.39 -53.71 -28.18
N GLN A 249 18.26 -54.40 -27.04
CA GLN A 249 18.88 -55.71 -26.81
C GLN A 249 18.17 -56.87 -27.54
N ILE A 250 16.88 -56.73 -27.88
CA ILE A 250 16.12 -57.76 -28.62
C ILE A 250 16.80 -58.08 -29.96
N GLY A 251 17.29 -57.06 -30.68
CA GLY A 251 17.96 -57.25 -31.97
C GLY A 251 19.21 -58.14 -31.87
N GLN A 252 19.97 -58.01 -30.78
CA GLN A 252 21.16 -58.83 -30.53
C GLN A 252 20.79 -60.27 -30.12
N PHE A 253 19.71 -60.43 -29.34
CA PHE A 253 19.24 -61.73 -28.87
C PHE A 253 18.60 -62.60 -29.96
N VAL A 254 17.93 -61.98 -30.94
CA VAL A 254 17.29 -62.71 -32.06
C VAL A 254 18.34 -63.27 -33.03
N GLY A 255 19.44 -62.55 -33.27
CA GLY A 255 20.50 -62.98 -34.20
C GLY A 255 21.52 -63.97 -33.63
N GLY A 256 21.68 -64.06 -32.31
CA GLY A 256 22.67 -64.93 -31.66
C GLY A 256 22.26 -66.40 -31.54
N SER A 257 23.25 -67.31 -31.56
CA SER A 257 23.12 -68.74 -31.25
C SER A 257 22.97 -69.00 -29.74
N ILE A 258 22.12 -68.21 -29.09
CA ILE A 258 21.82 -68.29 -27.66
C ILE A 258 20.88 -69.48 -27.41
N PRO A 259 21.08 -70.28 -26.35
CA PRO A 259 20.19 -71.38 -26.00
C PRO A 259 18.74 -70.93 -25.83
N LEU A 260 17.79 -71.79 -26.21
CA LEU A 260 16.36 -71.47 -26.19
C LEU A 260 15.87 -71.03 -24.80
N GLY A 261 16.40 -71.62 -23.72
CA GLY A 261 16.03 -71.26 -22.34
C GLY A 261 16.31 -69.79 -22.01
N GLU A 262 17.49 -69.29 -22.35
CA GLU A 262 17.87 -67.89 -22.09
C GLU A 262 17.03 -66.90 -22.91
N LYS A 263 16.59 -67.29 -24.12
CA LYS A 263 15.66 -66.48 -24.93
C LYS A 263 14.28 -66.36 -24.28
N VAL A 264 13.79 -67.45 -23.69
CA VAL A 264 12.51 -67.47 -22.98
C VAL A 264 12.60 -66.63 -21.71
N ASP A 265 13.65 -66.76 -20.92
CA ASP A 265 13.87 -65.96 -19.71
C ASP A 265 14.01 -64.46 -20.02
N PHE A 266 14.71 -64.12 -21.11
CA PHE A 266 14.80 -62.73 -21.58
C PHE A 266 13.42 -62.17 -21.97
N LEU A 267 12.61 -62.93 -22.73
CA LEU A 267 11.26 -62.50 -23.10
C LEU A 267 10.34 -62.36 -21.89
N ILE A 268 10.44 -63.24 -20.90
CA ILE A 268 9.70 -63.14 -19.64
C ILE A 268 10.12 -61.87 -18.88
N ASN A 269 11.42 -61.59 -18.79
CA ASN A 269 11.92 -60.38 -18.12
C ASN A 269 11.54 -59.10 -18.87
N PHE A 270 11.60 -59.09 -20.19
CA PHE A 270 11.14 -57.99 -21.03
C PHE A 270 9.64 -57.75 -20.86
N PHE A 271 8.84 -58.81 -20.93
CA PHE A 271 7.39 -58.72 -20.77
C PHE A 271 7.04 -58.26 -19.36
N ASN A 272 7.69 -58.77 -18.32
CA ASN A 272 7.49 -58.31 -16.95
C ASN A 272 7.89 -56.84 -16.78
N ALA A 273 9.01 -56.41 -17.35
CA ALA A 273 9.48 -55.01 -17.29
C ALA A 273 8.53 -54.04 -18.01
N CYS A 274 8.00 -54.42 -19.18
CA CYS A 274 7.08 -53.57 -19.95
C CYS A 274 5.60 -53.76 -19.54
N GLN A 275 5.20 -54.87 -18.92
CA GLN A 275 3.85 -55.10 -18.38
C GLN A 275 3.67 -54.44 -17.01
N GLU A 276 4.71 -54.41 -16.17
CA GLU A 276 4.65 -53.69 -14.90
C GLU A 276 4.45 -52.18 -15.11
N THR A 277 4.84 -51.66 -16.28
CA THR A 277 4.50 -50.28 -16.66
C THR A 277 3.04 -50.13 -17.12
N THR A 278 2.42 -51.10 -17.81
CA THR A 278 1.08 -50.87 -18.39
C THR A 278 -0.08 -50.97 -17.39
N PHE A 279 -0.04 -51.86 -16.40
CA PHE A 279 -1.21 -52.19 -15.56
C PHE A 279 -1.28 -51.47 -14.21
N LYS A 280 -0.16 -50.94 -13.69
CA LYS A 280 -0.13 -50.09 -12.49
C LYS A 280 -0.33 -48.60 -12.83
N ASP A 281 -0.29 -48.23 -14.11
CA ASP A 281 -0.15 -46.83 -14.51
C ASP A 281 -1.45 -46.03 -14.41
N ASP A 282 -2.66 -46.56 -14.64
CA ASP A 282 -3.87 -45.73 -14.58
C ASP A 282 -4.16 -45.22 -13.15
N THR A 283 -4.05 -46.09 -12.13
CA THR A 283 -4.22 -45.70 -10.72
C THR A 283 -3.07 -44.85 -10.22
N ILE A 284 -1.82 -45.14 -10.63
CA ILE A 284 -0.66 -44.34 -10.25
C ILE A 284 -0.70 -42.96 -10.91
N VAL A 285 -1.11 -42.85 -12.18
CA VAL A 285 -1.24 -41.56 -12.89
C VAL A 285 -2.32 -40.72 -12.23
N LEU A 286 -3.49 -41.28 -11.89
CA LEU A 286 -4.55 -40.53 -11.22
C LEU A 286 -4.13 -40.08 -9.80
N PHE A 287 -3.40 -40.93 -9.08
CA PHE A 287 -2.82 -40.59 -7.79
C PHE A 287 -1.71 -39.54 -7.90
N PHE A 288 -0.87 -39.61 -8.94
CA PHE A 288 0.14 -38.60 -9.25
C PHE A 288 -0.51 -37.26 -9.61
N VAL A 289 -1.58 -37.25 -10.40
CA VAL A 289 -2.32 -36.03 -10.71
C VAL A 289 -2.84 -35.40 -9.42
N LEU A 290 -3.44 -36.16 -8.51
CA LEU A 290 -3.90 -35.64 -7.22
C LEU A 290 -2.75 -35.13 -6.33
N ILE A 291 -1.67 -35.91 -6.23
CA ILE A 291 -0.50 -35.57 -5.41
C ILE A 291 0.28 -34.37 -5.95
N PHE A 292 0.32 -34.15 -7.27
CA PHE A 292 1.03 -33.01 -7.83
C PHE A 292 0.13 -31.79 -7.98
N PHE A 293 -1.14 -31.96 -8.33
CA PHE A 293 -2.04 -30.84 -8.58
C PHE A 293 -2.34 -30.05 -7.31
N LEU A 294 -2.63 -30.74 -6.20
CA LEU A 294 -3.03 -30.08 -4.96
C LEU A 294 -1.88 -29.26 -4.33
N PRO A 295 -0.64 -29.78 -4.22
CA PRO A 295 0.53 -28.99 -3.82
C PRO A 295 0.92 -27.93 -4.85
N SER A 296 0.78 -28.17 -6.15
CA SER A 296 1.03 -27.16 -7.18
C SER A 296 0.07 -25.98 -7.02
N PHE A 297 -1.19 -26.24 -6.75
CA PHE A 297 -2.18 -25.21 -6.47
C PHE A 297 -1.81 -24.41 -5.21
N ILE A 298 -1.49 -25.08 -4.10
CA ILE A 298 -1.05 -24.40 -2.86
C ILE A 298 0.22 -23.57 -3.11
N LEU A 299 1.22 -24.16 -3.79
CA LEU A 299 2.48 -23.49 -4.11
C LEU A 299 2.25 -22.28 -5.01
N SER A 300 1.33 -22.35 -5.97
CA SER A 300 0.98 -21.21 -6.81
C SER A 300 0.37 -20.06 -6.01
N LEU A 301 -0.47 -20.35 -5.00
CA LEU A 301 -1.01 -19.34 -4.09
C LEU A 301 0.08 -18.74 -3.22
N LEU A 302 1.00 -19.57 -2.70
CA LEU A 302 2.14 -19.11 -1.91
C LEU A 302 3.09 -18.22 -2.73
N ILE A 303 3.40 -18.61 -3.96
CA ILE A 303 4.23 -17.82 -4.89
C ILE A 303 3.51 -16.50 -5.23
N SER A 304 2.21 -16.53 -5.51
CA SER A 304 1.43 -15.32 -5.79
C SER A 304 1.45 -14.37 -4.59
N ALA A 305 1.24 -14.90 -3.38
CA ALA A 305 1.30 -14.14 -2.14
C ALA A 305 2.71 -13.56 -1.91
N LEU A 306 3.76 -14.33 -2.17
CA LEU A 306 5.15 -13.90 -2.08
C LEU A 306 5.47 -12.81 -3.11
N ILE A 307 5.01 -12.95 -4.36
CA ILE A 307 5.17 -11.94 -5.41
C ILE A 307 4.45 -10.64 -5.00
N LEU A 308 3.20 -10.71 -4.55
CA LEU A 308 2.45 -9.55 -4.09
C LEU A 308 3.11 -8.89 -2.86
N TRP A 309 3.66 -9.70 -1.95
CA TRP A 309 4.41 -9.23 -0.79
C TRP A 309 5.72 -8.54 -1.21
N LEU A 310 6.45 -9.08 -2.19
CA LEU A 310 7.65 -8.44 -2.76
C LEU A 310 7.32 -7.18 -3.57
N ILE A 311 6.12 -7.11 -4.15
CA ILE A 311 5.62 -5.97 -4.91
C ILE A 311 5.06 -4.86 -4.01
N LYS A 312 4.91 -5.09 -2.68
CA LYS A 312 4.32 -4.15 -1.72
C LYS A 312 4.77 -2.73 -2.04
N LEU A 313 3.78 -1.89 -2.35
CA LEU A 313 4.03 -0.53 -2.79
C LEU A 313 4.87 0.16 -1.72
N PRO A 314 5.79 1.05 -2.14
CA PRO A 314 6.47 1.89 -1.17
C PRO A 314 5.43 2.56 -0.28
N THR A 315 5.53 2.38 1.03
CA THR A 315 4.67 3.04 2.03
C THR A 315 5.38 4.24 2.65
N TYR A 316 6.27 4.89 1.89
CA TYR A 316 7.00 6.03 2.43
C TYR A 316 6.11 7.27 2.47
N ARG A 317 6.30 8.06 3.52
CA ARG A 317 5.86 9.45 3.65
C ARG A 317 7.13 10.27 3.85
N PHE A 318 7.42 11.18 2.94
CA PHE A 318 8.55 12.08 3.10
C PHE A 318 8.05 13.51 3.28
N LEU A 319 8.15 13.99 4.51
CA LEU A 319 7.86 15.37 4.89
C LEU A 319 9.18 16.13 4.92
N LEU A 320 9.52 16.79 3.81
CA LEU A 320 10.83 17.39 3.56
C LEU A 320 10.97 18.80 4.16
N PHE A 321 10.34 19.04 5.30
CA PHE A 321 10.42 20.29 6.04
C PHE A 321 11.72 20.44 6.84
N THR A 322 12.50 19.35 6.99
CA THR A 322 13.80 19.37 7.69
C THR A 322 14.90 18.73 6.83
N GLU A 323 16.15 19.14 7.06
CA GLU A 323 17.31 18.54 6.38
C GLU A 323 17.51 17.07 6.75
N ALA A 324 17.14 16.68 7.97
CA ALA A 324 17.17 15.29 8.40
C ALA A 324 16.19 14.42 7.61
N SER A 325 14.95 14.90 7.37
CA SER A 325 13.98 14.20 6.51
C SER A 325 14.49 14.03 5.07
N LYS A 326 15.19 15.04 4.52
CA LYS A 326 15.80 14.96 3.18
C LYS A 326 16.90 13.88 3.13
N LYS A 327 17.79 13.86 4.12
CA LYS A 327 18.82 12.81 4.24
C LYS A 327 18.21 11.42 4.41
N GLU A 328 17.13 11.29 5.17
CA GLU A 328 16.44 10.01 5.36
C GLU A 328 15.81 9.52 4.06
N ARG A 329 15.21 10.42 3.28
CA ARG A 329 14.72 10.13 1.92
C ARG A 329 15.83 9.58 1.02
N GLU A 330 16.98 10.24 0.98
CA GLU A 330 18.12 9.81 0.16
C GLU A 330 18.67 8.44 0.61
N LYS A 331 18.82 8.23 1.93
CA LYS A 331 19.21 6.94 2.51
C LYS A 331 18.23 5.82 2.15
N TYR A 332 16.93 6.12 2.17
CA TYR A 332 15.90 5.16 1.79
C TYR A 332 16.01 4.75 0.32
N PHE A 333 16.13 5.71 -0.60
CA PHE A 333 16.23 5.42 -2.03
C PHE A 333 17.57 4.78 -2.43
N THR A 334 18.68 5.14 -1.79
CA THR A 334 19.98 4.48 -1.98
C THR A 334 19.94 3.02 -1.50
N ARG A 335 19.32 2.74 -0.35
CA ARG A 335 19.11 1.37 0.15
C ARG A 335 18.22 0.54 -0.80
N ILE A 336 17.14 1.13 -1.32
CA ILE A 336 16.22 0.42 -2.21
C ILE A 336 16.81 0.14 -3.59
N SER A 337 17.53 1.10 -4.17
CA SER A 337 18.12 0.97 -5.52
C SER A 337 19.22 -0.08 -5.59
N ILE A 338 20.04 -0.20 -4.54
CA ILE A 338 21.26 -1.02 -4.58
C ILE A 338 21.02 -2.47 -4.13
N ILE A 339 20.19 -2.72 -3.10
CA ILE A 339 20.30 -3.97 -2.33
C ILE A 339 19.21 -5.02 -2.64
N SER A 340 18.00 -4.61 -3.00
CA SER A 340 16.85 -5.53 -2.98
C SER A 340 16.52 -6.13 -4.34
N TRP A 341 16.45 -5.31 -5.39
CA TRP A 341 15.89 -5.79 -6.65
C TRP A 341 16.90 -6.56 -7.48
N TRP A 342 18.11 -6.02 -7.70
CA TRP A 342 19.13 -6.73 -8.47
C TRP A 342 19.54 -8.02 -7.81
N ARG A 343 19.82 -8.04 -6.50
CA ARG A 343 20.24 -9.27 -5.82
C ARG A 343 19.19 -10.37 -5.89
N ASN A 344 17.91 -10.06 -5.63
CA ASN A 344 16.86 -11.07 -5.67
C ASN A 344 16.50 -11.47 -7.11
N PHE A 345 16.49 -10.51 -8.03
CA PHE A 345 16.26 -10.80 -9.45
C PHE A 345 17.39 -11.67 -10.01
N LEU A 346 18.66 -11.34 -9.76
CA LEU A 346 19.82 -12.15 -10.16
C LEU A 346 19.78 -13.53 -9.52
N LEU A 347 19.49 -13.64 -8.22
CA LEU A 347 19.41 -14.95 -7.57
C LEU A 347 18.30 -15.82 -8.15
N ILE A 348 17.13 -15.24 -8.43
CA ILE A 348 16.01 -15.95 -9.03
C ILE A 348 16.31 -16.31 -10.49
N THR A 349 16.82 -15.39 -11.31
CA THR A 349 17.14 -15.66 -12.72
C THR A 349 18.32 -16.59 -12.88
N VAL A 350 19.37 -16.47 -12.06
CA VAL A 350 20.51 -17.40 -12.08
C VAL A 350 20.10 -18.76 -11.52
N GLY A 351 19.31 -18.81 -10.45
CA GLY A 351 18.80 -20.08 -9.90
C GLY A 351 17.90 -20.82 -10.88
N VAL A 352 16.89 -20.14 -11.42
CA VAL A 352 15.96 -20.69 -12.41
C VAL A 352 16.70 -21.01 -13.71
N GLY A 353 17.58 -20.12 -14.17
CA GLY A 353 18.38 -20.30 -15.38
C GLY A 353 19.35 -21.48 -15.27
N ALA A 354 20.06 -21.64 -14.15
CA ALA A 354 20.94 -22.78 -13.91
C ALA A 354 20.15 -24.10 -13.82
N PHE A 355 18.98 -24.06 -13.18
CA PHE A 355 18.10 -25.22 -13.11
C PHE A 355 17.57 -25.64 -14.49
N LEU A 356 17.07 -24.69 -15.28
CA LEU A 356 16.59 -24.93 -16.64
C LEU A 356 17.72 -25.36 -17.58
N ASN A 357 18.90 -24.75 -17.49
CA ASN A 357 20.07 -25.16 -18.29
C ASN A 357 20.51 -26.57 -17.94
N ARG A 358 20.45 -26.99 -16.67
CA ARG A 358 20.79 -28.37 -16.30
C ARG A 358 19.82 -29.38 -16.91
N ILE A 359 18.52 -29.06 -16.89
CA ILE A 359 17.49 -29.91 -17.53
C ILE A 359 17.72 -29.98 -19.04
N LEU A 360 17.92 -28.83 -19.69
CA LEU A 360 18.19 -28.75 -21.14
C LEU A 360 19.47 -29.48 -21.52
N TRP A 361 20.55 -29.32 -20.75
CA TRP A 361 21.82 -29.99 -21.02
C TRP A 361 21.69 -31.50 -20.94
N ASN A 362 21.04 -32.02 -19.90
CA ASN A 362 20.79 -33.45 -19.78
C ASN A 362 20.01 -33.96 -21.00
N TYR A 363 18.96 -33.24 -21.40
CA TYR A 363 18.13 -33.62 -22.56
C TYR A 363 18.90 -33.58 -23.88
N ILE A 364 19.68 -32.53 -24.13
CA ILE A 364 20.50 -32.39 -25.34
C ILE A 364 21.58 -33.47 -25.37
N SER A 365 22.20 -33.78 -24.23
CA SER A 365 23.24 -34.80 -24.15
C SER A 365 22.72 -36.20 -24.48
N GLU A 366 21.53 -36.54 -23.98
CA GLU A 366 20.88 -37.83 -24.25
C GLU A 366 20.37 -37.91 -25.70
N TRP A 367 19.85 -36.80 -26.23
CA TRP A 367 19.46 -36.72 -27.65
C TRP A 367 20.67 -36.85 -28.58
N TRP A 368 21.79 -36.21 -28.24
CA TRP A 368 23.04 -36.27 -29.01
C TRP A 368 23.65 -37.67 -29.02
N SER A 369 23.66 -38.37 -27.87
CA SER A 369 24.15 -39.75 -27.82
C SER A 369 23.33 -40.67 -28.70
N ASN A 370 22.00 -40.49 -28.77
CA ASN A 370 21.13 -41.32 -29.61
C ASN A 370 21.30 -41.09 -31.12
N ILE A 371 21.82 -39.93 -31.55
CA ILE A 371 22.03 -39.63 -32.98
C ILE A 371 23.39 -40.12 -33.47
N PHE A 372 24.41 -40.05 -32.62
CA PHE A 372 25.80 -40.28 -33.03
C PHE A 372 26.44 -41.54 -32.42
N GLY A 373 25.78 -42.23 -31.49
CA GLY A 373 26.23 -43.49 -30.91
C GLY A 373 25.33 -44.64 -31.29
#